data_AF-A0A4R7MCL7-F1
#
_entry.id   AF-A0A4R7MCL7-F1
#
_cell.length_a   1.000
_cell.length_b   1.000
_cell.length_c   1.000
_cell.angle_alpha   90.00
_cell.angle_beta   90.00
_cell.angle_gamma   90.00
#
_symmetry.space_group_name_H-M   'P 1'
#
loop_
_entity.id
_entity.type
_entity.pdbx_description
1 polymer ?
#
loop_
_entity_poly.entity_id
_entity_poly.type
_entity_poly.pdbx_seq_one_letter_code
_entity_poly.pdbx_strand_id
1 'polypeptide(L)'
;MHAATIAVFDGVPPLALLWPLVLAGGVYWLLSRVIRGAREGSPRASASRHAFLAGLVGWLASSLVPAANAGIIPLPHSAAIPAAILPALAWPVLGCLAAHVLGQLSYPRRQSPPDTPGGPRRRIRDIVPRRLGWTVAAIFAGAAALIAWMSALPGFPSRAYESRPDGQGGFTTFGGEGRIPGQELAPYLGGALIVLAAGTLFVLALAARRPPLTGLTPREDHLLRIIAGNRLLRTVATVASGLGAIAGNHAARPDPAAGTNSWANPAGALNLVVLVVMFLWRPPVLPGQRPPRKSAQVTARPETMLAVSVGPAMGLAAFVPVPVAIFVPWAVTGHAAPVAAVSAAAVLAVVSLGELVMHRNHGWAGAPRHWPRQPVHPALMVALVAAAALLTVVIACVAGRQAELGVQAAWEVTVWASAGTALLSAVPLALARRRRSVAPGVPGLDAALRAITVYRVARTLTAFFAAQAGVLLMSAGPTLGRPAASGPGPWDAVWQGASGLGALLTATAVLIAVAPVSVIARGPEASLSLGPPSRLGA
;
A
#
# COMPACT_ATOMS: atom_id res chain seq x y z
N MET A 1 -2.66 -0.88 41.10
CA MET A 1 -2.72 -0.95 39.62
C MET A 1 -3.99 -0.36 39.00
N HIS A 2 -5.14 -0.23 39.70
CA HIS A 2 -6.36 0.38 39.12
C HIS A 2 -6.31 1.91 38.86
N ALA A 3 -5.39 2.65 39.46
CA ALA A 3 -5.30 4.11 39.26
C ALA A 3 -4.61 4.51 37.93
N ALA A 4 -3.91 3.60 37.25
CA ALA A 4 -3.18 3.91 36.02
C ALA A 4 -4.04 3.81 34.74
N THR A 5 -5.23 3.20 34.82
CA THR A 5 -6.06 2.92 33.63
C THR A 5 -6.93 4.10 33.20
N ILE A 6 -7.18 5.08 34.08
CA ILE A 6 -8.07 6.23 33.79
C ILE A 6 -7.32 7.38 33.09
N ALA A 7 -5.99 7.50 33.29
CA ALA A 7 -5.19 8.60 32.72
C ALA A 7 -4.91 8.48 31.21
N VAL A 8 -5.41 7.46 30.52
CA VAL A 8 -5.11 7.20 29.10
C VAL A 8 -5.91 8.12 28.15
N PHE A 9 -7.01 8.71 28.61
CA PHE A 9 -7.87 9.55 27.75
C PHE A 9 -7.56 11.05 27.80
N ASP A 10 -6.93 11.56 28.85
CA ASP A 10 -6.75 13.02 29.05
C ASP A 10 -5.62 13.65 28.20
N GLY A 11 -4.82 12.83 27.50
CA GLY A 11 -3.64 13.30 26.76
C GLY A 11 -3.68 13.16 25.24
N VAL A 12 -4.72 12.55 24.66
CA VAL A 12 -4.81 12.39 23.20
C VAL A 12 -5.56 13.59 22.63
N PRO A 13 -4.90 14.53 21.92
CA PRO A 13 -5.59 15.69 21.38
C PRO A 13 -6.72 15.20 20.45
N PRO A 14 -7.95 15.76 20.54
CA PRO A 14 -9.09 15.34 19.71
C PRO A 14 -8.77 15.35 18.21
N LEU A 15 -7.83 16.21 17.80
CA LEU A 15 -7.27 16.29 16.45
C LEU A 15 -6.56 15.00 16.00
N ALA A 16 -5.90 14.26 16.89
CA ALA A 16 -5.27 12.97 16.57
C ALA A 16 -6.29 11.90 16.18
N LEU A 17 -7.50 11.95 16.75
CA LEU A 17 -8.63 11.09 16.37
C LEU A 17 -9.28 11.49 15.04
N LEU A 18 -9.17 12.75 14.62
CA LEU A 18 -9.73 13.27 13.36
C LEU A 18 -8.77 13.20 12.18
N TRP A 19 -7.47 13.13 12.43
CA TRP A 19 -6.42 12.97 11.41
C TRP A 19 -6.66 11.80 10.42
N PRO A 20 -7.22 10.62 10.79
CA PRO A 20 -7.54 9.57 9.81
C PRO A 20 -8.55 9.98 8.76
N LEU A 21 -9.58 10.73 9.16
CA LEU A 21 -10.57 11.26 8.24
C LEU A 21 -9.95 12.30 7.32
N VAL A 22 -9.03 13.12 7.84
CA VAL A 22 -8.33 14.16 7.07
C VAL A 22 -7.35 13.54 6.08
N LEU A 23 -6.54 12.54 6.48
CA LEU A 23 -5.57 11.89 5.59
C LEU A 23 -6.27 11.03 4.54
N ALA A 24 -7.22 10.18 4.93
CA ALA A 24 -7.99 9.37 3.97
C ALA A 24 -8.80 10.27 3.03
N GLY A 25 -9.44 11.32 3.57
CA GLY A 25 -10.15 12.33 2.80
C GLY A 25 -9.26 13.12 1.86
N GLY A 26 -8.05 13.50 2.30
CA GLY A 26 -7.05 14.23 1.53
C GLY A 26 -6.44 13.39 0.40
N VAL A 27 -6.05 12.14 0.68
CA VAL A 27 -5.58 11.19 -0.34
C VAL A 27 -6.70 10.90 -1.34
N TYR A 28 -7.93 10.67 -0.86
CA TYR A 28 -9.08 10.48 -1.72
C TYR A 28 -9.35 11.70 -2.59
N TRP A 29 -9.32 12.91 -2.01
CA TRP A 29 -9.53 14.17 -2.73
C TRP A 29 -8.46 14.40 -3.79
N LEU A 30 -7.18 14.21 -3.46
CA LEU A 30 -6.06 14.35 -4.39
C LEU A 30 -6.21 13.37 -5.57
N LEU A 31 -6.48 12.09 -5.28
CA LEU A 31 -6.73 11.08 -6.31
C LEU A 31 -7.96 11.42 -7.15
N SER A 32 -9.04 11.90 -6.52
CA SER A 32 -10.26 12.30 -7.23
C SER A 32 -10.02 13.51 -8.14
N ARG A 33 -9.10 14.42 -7.80
CA ARG A 33 -8.73 15.58 -8.63
C ARG A 33 -7.87 15.19 -9.81
N VAL A 34 -6.82 14.38 -9.59
CA VAL A 34 -5.98 13.81 -10.66
C VAL A 34 -6.84 13.08 -11.70
N ILE A 35 -7.97 12.53 -11.27
CA ILE A 35 -8.82 11.68 -12.10
C ILE A 35 -9.97 12.44 -12.75
N ARG A 36 -10.49 13.48 -12.08
CA ARG A 36 -11.41 14.44 -12.70
C ARG A 36 -10.78 15.20 -13.87
N GLY A 37 -9.46 15.36 -13.90
CA GLY A 37 -8.74 15.93 -15.05
C GLY A 37 -8.82 15.08 -16.33
N ALA A 38 -9.04 13.77 -16.22
CA ALA A 38 -9.12 12.85 -17.38
C ALA A 38 -10.55 12.73 -17.94
N ARG A 39 -11.24 13.86 -18.14
CA ARG A 39 -12.70 13.98 -18.23
C ARG A 39 -13.35 13.59 -19.57
N GLU A 40 -12.62 13.01 -20.50
CA GLU A 40 -13.15 12.59 -21.83
C GLU A 40 -13.60 11.12 -21.90
N GLY A 41 -13.73 10.43 -20.76
CA GLY A 41 -14.14 9.03 -20.71
C GLY A 41 -15.65 8.83 -20.55
N SER A 42 -16.18 7.71 -21.07
CA SER A 42 -17.57 7.30 -20.87
C SER A 42 -17.95 7.29 -19.37
N PRO A 43 -19.19 7.65 -18.99
CA PRO A 43 -19.64 7.70 -17.59
C PRO A 43 -19.34 6.41 -16.81
N ARG A 44 -19.41 5.29 -17.52
CA ARG A 44 -19.08 3.96 -17.02
C ARG A 44 -17.61 3.76 -16.65
N ALA A 45 -16.69 4.24 -17.48
CA ALA A 45 -15.26 4.17 -17.18
C ALA A 45 -14.95 5.00 -15.92
N SER A 46 -15.53 6.20 -15.83
CA SER A 46 -15.39 7.08 -14.65
C SER A 46 -15.91 6.41 -13.37
N ALA A 47 -17.14 5.88 -13.38
CA ALA A 47 -17.73 5.21 -12.23
C ALA A 47 -16.92 3.98 -11.78
N SER A 48 -16.42 3.18 -12.73
CA SER A 48 -15.58 2.01 -12.40
C SER A 48 -14.22 2.40 -11.81
N ARG A 49 -13.61 3.49 -12.32
CA ARG A 49 -12.33 4.01 -11.82
C ARG A 49 -12.50 4.58 -10.42
N HIS A 50 -13.59 5.30 -10.17
CA HIS A 50 -13.96 5.79 -8.85
C HIS A 50 -14.13 4.65 -7.84
N ALA A 51 -14.91 3.63 -8.20
CA ALA A 51 -15.09 2.44 -7.35
C ALA A 51 -13.75 1.74 -7.04
N PHE A 52 -12.85 1.70 -8.01
CA PHE A 52 -11.52 1.14 -7.84
C PHE A 52 -10.68 1.95 -6.83
N LEU A 53 -10.64 3.27 -6.98
CA LEU A 53 -9.85 4.14 -6.09
C LEU A 53 -10.38 4.12 -4.66
N ALA A 54 -11.70 4.19 -4.47
CA ALA A 54 -12.28 4.11 -3.14
C ALA A 54 -11.88 2.81 -2.44
N GLY A 55 -11.88 1.68 -3.18
CA GLY A 55 -11.38 0.41 -2.65
C GLY A 55 -9.87 0.41 -2.37
N LEU A 56 -9.07 1.01 -3.25
CA LEU A 56 -7.61 1.10 -3.06
C LEU A 56 -7.25 1.94 -1.84
N VAL A 57 -7.87 3.12 -1.67
CA VAL A 57 -7.68 3.98 -0.50
C VAL A 57 -8.16 3.28 0.76
N GLY A 58 -9.32 2.60 0.71
CA GLY A 58 -9.81 1.80 1.82
C GLY A 58 -8.81 0.73 2.25
N TRP A 59 -8.22 0.01 1.30
CA TRP A 59 -7.20 -1.01 1.57
C TRP A 59 -5.88 -0.43 2.11
N LEU A 60 -5.42 0.70 1.57
CA LEU A 60 -4.21 1.37 2.09
C LEU A 60 -4.43 1.90 3.52
N ALA A 61 -5.61 2.46 3.77
CA ALA A 61 -5.99 2.93 5.10
C ALA A 61 -6.13 1.78 6.11
N SER A 62 -6.34 0.54 5.64
CA SER A 62 -6.62 -0.61 6.49
C SER A 62 -5.38 -1.32 7.05
N SER A 63 -4.21 -0.68 7.02
CA SER A 63 -2.95 -1.27 7.51
C SER A 63 -2.94 -1.36 9.05
N LEU A 64 -2.92 -2.58 9.58
CA LEU A 64 -2.86 -2.88 11.01
C LEU A 64 -1.44 -2.97 11.57
N VAL A 65 -0.41 -2.62 10.78
CA VAL A 65 1.01 -2.70 11.18
C VAL A 65 1.31 -2.01 12.51
N PRO A 66 0.81 -0.77 12.79
CA PRO A 66 1.05 -0.12 14.08
C PRO A 66 0.49 -0.87 15.29
N ALA A 67 -0.54 -1.70 15.08
CA ALA A 67 -1.19 -2.49 16.13
C ALA A 67 -0.58 -3.89 16.30
N ALA A 68 0.43 -4.27 15.51
CA ALA A 68 1.07 -5.59 15.58
C ALA A 68 1.69 -5.88 16.96
N ASN A 69 2.09 -4.82 17.69
CA ASN A 69 2.63 -4.87 19.04
C ASN A 69 1.64 -4.38 20.11
N ALA A 70 0.33 -4.38 19.82
CA ALA A 70 -0.67 -4.04 20.83
C ALA A 70 -0.63 -5.05 21.99
N GLY A 71 -0.66 -4.53 23.22
CA GLY A 71 -0.58 -5.33 24.46
C GLY A 71 0.81 -5.83 24.82
N ILE A 72 1.86 -5.39 24.12
CA ILE A 72 3.24 -5.80 24.40
C ILE A 72 3.89 -4.84 25.38
N ILE A 73 4.52 -5.41 26.41
CA ILE A 73 5.31 -4.66 27.39
C ILE A 73 6.75 -4.69 26.91
N PRO A 74 7.31 -3.55 26.45
CA PRO A 74 8.67 -3.53 25.94
C PRO A 74 9.67 -3.83 27.06
N LEU A 75 10.87 -4.28 26.67
CA LEU A 75 11.98 -4.44 27.59
C LEU A 75 12.33 -3.11 28.27
N PRO A 76 12.77 -3.14 29.54
CA PRO A 76 13.40 -1.97 30.15
C PRO A 76 14.52 -1.50 29.21
N HIS A 77 14.47 -0.22 28.82
CA HIS A 77 15.48 0.45 27.98
C HIS A 77 15.37 0.16 26.47
N SER A 78 14.40 -0.64 26.03
CA SER A 78 14.07 -0.77 24.61
C SER A 78 13.52 0.54 24.04
N ALA A 79 13.83 0.83 22.77
CA ALA A 79 13.25 1.94 22.02
C ALA A 79 11.81 1.70 21.57
N ALA A 80 11.25 0.52 21.86
CA ALA A 80 9.86 0.23 21.59
C ALA A 80 8.94 1.07 22.50
N ILE A 81 8.32 2.10 21.91
CA ILE A 81 7.24 2.85 22.56
C ILE A 81 6.03 1.91 22.64
N PRO A 82 5.41 1.73 23.82
CA PRO A 82 4.15 1.01 23.92
C PRO A 82 3.16 1.59 22.93
N ALA A 83 2.67 0.76 22.00
CA ALA A 83 1.71 1.24 21.03
C ALA A 83 0.48 1.74 21.79
N ALA A 84 0.05 2.98 21.52
CA ALA A 84 -1.24 3.46 21.98
C ALA A 84 -2.30 2.56 21.32
N ILE A 85 -2.80 1.57 22.07
CA ILE A 85 -3.62 0.46 21.57
C ILE A 85 -4.83 1.01 20.81
N LEU A 86 -5.52 1.99 21.41
CA LEU A 86 -6.74 2.54 20.84
C LEU A 86 -6.49 3.28 19.51
N PRO A 87 -5.59 4.29 19.39
CA PRO A 87 -5.27 4.88 18.09
C PRO A 87 -4.76 3.88 17.05
N ALA A 88 -3.91 2.93 17.45
CA ALA A 88 -3.33 1.93 16.55
C ALA A 88 -4.39 1.02 15.92
N LEU A 89 -5.49 0.75 16.63
CA LEU A 89 -6.62 -0.05 16.15
C LEU A 89 -7.74 0.79 15.51
N ALA A 90 -8.02 1.97 16.06
CA ALA A 90 -9.06 2.85 15.57
C ALA A 90 -8.72 3.38 14.18
N TRP A 91 -7.45 3.74 13.94
CA TRP A 91 -7.00 4.28 12.66
C TRP A 91 -7.34 3.37 11.47
N PRO A 92 -6.95 2.08 11.46
CA PRO A 92 -7.12 1.26 10.27
C PRO A 92 -8.58 0.87 10.04
N VAL A 93 -9.34 0.66 11.11
CA VAL A 93 -10.76 0.32 11.05
C VAL A 93 -11.58 1.52 10.56
N LEU A 94 -11.44 2.68 11.21
CA LEU A 94 -12.20 3.89 10.85
C LEU A 94 -11.75 4.44 9.50
N GLY A 95 -10.45 4.44 9.20
CA GLY A 95 -9.92 4.87 7.91
C GLY A 95 -10.45 4.05 6.74
N CYS A 96 -10.46 2.72 6.88
CA CYS A 96 -11.06 1.81 5.89
C CYS A 96 -12.54 2.11 5.66
N LEU A 97 -13.33 2.20 6.75
CA LEU A 97 -14.77 2.48 6.67
C LEU A 97 -15.04 3.86 6.06
N ALA A 98 -14.32 4.89 6.49
CA ALA A 98 -14.46 6.26 6.00
C ALA A 98 -14.16 6.35 4.50
N ALA A 99 -13.08 5.73 4.02
CA ALA A 99 -12.75 5.69 2.60
C ALA A 99 -13.89 5.08 1.76
N HIS A 100 -14.53 4.02 2.26
CA HIS A 100 -15.67 3.41 1.58
C HIS A 100 -16.95 4.23 1.68
N VAL A 101 -17.25 4.86 2.82
CA VAL A 101 -18.37 5.81 2.98
C VAL A 101 -18.20 6.97 2.02
N LEU A 102 -17.04 7.64 2.05
CA LEU A 102 -16.70 8.73 1.14
C LEU A 102 -16.82 8.26 -0.31
N GLY A 103 -16.31 7.07 -0.63
CA GLY A 103 -16.46 6.46 -1.95
C GLY A 103 -17.92 6.31 -2.41
N GLN A 104 -18.85 5.96 -1.52
CA GLN A 104 -20.29 5.89 -1.84
C GLN A 104 -20.94 7.28 -1.94
N LEU A 105 -20.53 8.24 -1.11
CA LEU A 105 -21.11 9.59 -1.09
C LEU A 105 -20.65 10.48 -2.24
N SER A 106 -19.43 10.25 -2.71
CA SER A 106 -18.74 11.06 -3.73
C SER A 106 -19.08 10.69 -5.18
N TYR A 107 -19.94 9.70 -5.41
CA TYR A 107 -20.44 9.45 -6.76
C TYR A 107 -21.17 10.69 -7.30
N PRO A 108 -20.98 11.05 -8.57
CA PRO A 108 -21.68 12.18 -9.17
C PRO A 108 -23.19 11.93 -9.11
N ARG A 109 -23.88 12.72 -8.28
CA ARG A 109 -25.34 12.75 -8.22
C ARG A 109 -25.85 13.65 -9.34
N ARG A 110 -26.82 13.17 -10.12
CA ARG A 110 -27.66 14.06 -10.92
C ARG A 110 -29.03 14.11 -10.29
N GLN A 111 -29.64 15.28 -10.37
CA GLN A 111 -31.05 15.45 -10.08
C GLN A 111 -31.80 14.63 -11.12
N SER A 112 -32.35 13.48 -10.73
CA SER A 112 -33.32 12.78 -11.58
C SER A 112 -34.47 13.75 -11.86
N PRO A 113 -35.08 13.72 -13.06
CA PRO A 113 -36.34 14.39 -13.30
C PRO A 113 -37.34 14.00 -12.19
N PRO A 114 -38.11 14.95 -11.62
CA PRO A 114 -38.99 14.71 -10.48
C PRO A 114 -39.93 13.51 -10.62
N ASP A 115 -40.29 13.13 -11.85
CA ASP A 115 -41.40 12.20 -12.12
C ASP A 115 -41.00 10.74 -12.38
N THR A 116 -39.77 10.32 -12.08
CA THR A 116 -39.46 8.88 -12.21
C THR A 116 -39.89 8.14 -10.94
N PRO A 117 -40.96 7.33 -10.95
CA PRO A 117 -41.42 6.61 -9.77
C PRO A 117 -40.26 5.81 -9.17
N GLY A 118 -40.04 5.98 -7.86
CA GLY A 118 -38.90 5.42 -7.16
C GLY A 118 -38.81 3.91 -7.38
N GLY A 119 -37.76 3.46 -8.09
CA GLY A 119 -37.52 2.05 -8.30
C GLY A 119 -37.47 1.29 -6.95
N PRO A 120 -37.82 -0.01 -6.95
CA PRO A 120 -37.94 -0.79 -5.73
C PRO A 120 -36.67 -0.69 -4.86
N ARG A 121 -36.86 -0.43 -3.56
CA ARG A 121 -35.76 -0.36 -2.58
C ARG A 121 -34.97 -1.67 -2.61
N ARG A 122 -33.71 -1.59 -3.05
CA ARG A 122 -32.81 -2.74 -3.14
C ARG A 122 -32.35 -3.16 -1.74
N ARG A 123 -32.29 -4.46 -1.48
CA ARG A 123 -31.87 -5.00 -0.18
C ARG A 123 -30.37 -5.28 -0.18
N ILE A 124 -29.75 -5.29 1.00
CA ILE A 124 -28.31 -5.61 1.15
C ILE A 124 -28.00 -7.01 0.57
N ARG A 125 -28.91 -7.98 0.73
CA ARG A 125 -28.76 -9.33 0.19
C ARG A 125 -28.62 -9.37 -1.34
N ASP A 126 -29.09 -8.34 -2.05
CA ASP A 126 -29.05 -8.28 -3.51
C ASP A 126 -27.68 -7.78 -4.00
N ILE A 127 -26.91 -7.08 -3.16
CA ILE A 127 -25.58 -6.56 -3.48
C ILE A 127 -24.45 -7.44 -2.97
N VAL A 128 -24.73 -8.35 -2.02
CA VAL A 128 -23.74 -9.24 -1.39
C VAL A 128 -23.73 -10.60 -2.09
N PRO A 129 -22.61 -10.99 -2.74
CA PRO A 129 -22.48 -12.35 -3.27
C PRO A 129 -22.51 -13.36 -2.12
N ARG A 130 -23.47 -14.30 -2.13
CA ARG A 130 -23.70 -15.24 -1.02
C ARG A 130 -22.43 -15.95 -0.53
N ARG A 131 -21.63 -16.51 -1.47
CA ARG A 131 -20.37 -17.21 -1.14
C ARG A 131 -19.39 -16.30 -0.41
N LEU A 132 -19.18 -15.09 -0.92
CA LEU A 132 -18.28 -14.12 -0.29
C LEU A 132 -18.83 -13.69 1.07
N GLY A 133 -20.13 -13.42 1.18
CA GLY A 133 -20.77 -13.05 2.44
C GLY A 133 -20.54 -14.09 3.54
N TRP A 134 -20.70 -15.38 3.22
CA TRP A 134 -20.41 -16.48 4.15
C TRP A 134 -18.93 -16.59 4.50
N THR A 135 -18.03 -16.47 3.52
CA THR A 135 -16.59 -16.48 3.80
C THR A 135 -16.17 -15.34 4.73
N VAL A 136 -16.67 -14.12 4.48
CA VAL A 136 -16.39 -12.97 5.35
C VAL A 136 -16.98 -13.20 6.75
N ALA A 137 -18.21 -13.69 6.85
CA ALA A 137 -18.82 -14.02 8.14
C ALA A 137 -17.99 -15.05 8.92
N ALA A 138 -17.47 -16.09 8.25
CA ALA A 138 -16.59 -17.08 8.87
C ALA A 138 -15.27 -16.46 9.36
N ILE A 139 -14.67 -15.54 8.60
CA ILE A 139 -13.46 -14.82 9.02
C ILE A 139 -13.72 -13.94 10.25
N PHE A 140 -14.84 -13.22 10.29
CA PHE A 140 -15.24 -12.44 11.47
C PHE A 140 -15.46 -13.34 12.69
N ALA A 141 -16.14 -14.48 12.52
CA ALA A 141 -16.36 -15.45 13.59
C ALA A 141 -15.04 -16.06 14.11
N GLY A 142 -14.13 -16.43 13.20
CA GLY A 142 -12.80 -16.92 13.56
C GLY A 142 -11.95 -15.90 14.30
N ALA A 143 -11.97 -14.63 13.85
CA ALA A 143 -11.29 -13.54 14.55
C ALA A 143 -11.88 -13.30 15.95
N ALA A 144 -13.21 -13.32 16.09
CA ALA A 144 -13.87 -13.20 17.38
C ALA A 144 -13.52 -14.36 18.33
N ALA A 145 -13.48 -15.59 17.82
CA ALA A 145 -13.08 -16.76 18.60
C ALA A 145 -11.62 -16.68 19.07
N LEU A 146 -10.70 -16.23 18.22
CA LEU A 146 -9.30 -16.00 18.60
C LEU A 146 -9.15 -14.91 19.66
N ILE A 147 -9.91 -13.81 19.54
CA ILE A 147 -9.91 -12.73 20.54
C ILE A 147 -10.48 -13.23 21.87
N ALA A 148 -11.57 -14.00 21.85
CA ALA A 148 -12.18 -14.58 23.04
C ALA A 148 -11.27 -15.63 23.71
N TRP A 149 -10.54 -16.43 22.94
CA TRP A 149 -9.56 -17.35 23.51
C TRP A 149 -8.36 -16.61 24.10
N MET A 150 -7.86 -15.58 23.41
CA MET A 150 -6.77 -14.74 23.87
C MET A 150 -7.11 -14.04 25.20
N SER A 151 -8.38 -13.69 25.44
CA SER A 151 -8.79 -12.99 26.68
C SER A 151 -8.54 -13.80 27.95
N ALA A 152 -8.50 -15.13 27.85
CA ALA A 152 -8.22 -16.02 28.97
C ALA A 152 -6.71 -16.16 29.30
N LEU A 153 -5.83 -15.56 28.49
CA LEU A 153 -4.39 -15.71 28.67
C LEU A 153 -3.83 -14.75 29.73
N PRO A 154 -2.93 -15.24 30.60
CA PRO A 154 -2.27 -14.39 31.59
C PRO A 154 -1.26 -13.44 30.93
N GLY A 155 -1.05 -12.31 31.61
CA GLY A 155 0.02 -11.37 31.31
C GLY A 155 1.32 -11.78 31.99
N PHE A 156 2.45 -11.33 31.44
CA PHE A 156 3.77 -11.53 32.03
C PHE A 156 4.59 -10.24 31.93
N PRO A 157 5.35 -9.87 32.98
CA PRO A 157 6.23 -8.70 32.92
C PRO A 157 7.35 -8.94 31.91
N SER A 158 7.88 -7.86 31.32
CA SER A 158 9.12 -7.96 30.56
C SER A 158 10.29 -8.31 31.47
N ARG A 159 11.27 -9.05 30.94
CA ARG A 159 12.47 -9.45 31.68
C ARG A 159 13.70 -9.15 30.82
N ALA A 160 14.70 -8.50 31.41
CA ALA A 160 15.96 -8.28 30.73
C ALA A 160 16.54 -9.60 30.19
N TYR A 161 17.24 -9.53 29.07
CA TYR A 161 17.90 -10.72 28.53
C TYR A 161 19.04 -11.14 29.44
N GLU A 162 19.03 -12.40 29.85
CA GLU A 162 20.04 -13.02 30.71
C GLU A 162 20.48 -14.34 30.06
N SER A 163 21.70 -14.78 30.36
CA SER A 163 22.25 -16.06 29.89
C SER A 163 22.24 -17.08 31.02
N ARG A 164 21.70 -18.27 30.79
CA ARG A 164 21.71 -19.40 31.74
C ARG A 164 22.46 -20.59 31.12
N PRO A 165 23.30 -21.32 31.89
CA PRO A 165 23.89 -22.57 31.43
C PRO A 165 22.81 -23.58 31.02
N ASP A 166 22.95 -24.23 29.87
CA ASP A 166 21.95 -25.14 29.32
C ASP A 166 22.11 -26.61 29.75
N GLY A 167 23.14 -26.90 30.56
CA GLY A 167 23.46 -28.25 31.02
C GLY A 167 24.21 -29.11 30.01
N GLN A 168 24.43 -28.64 28.77
CA GLN A 168 25.25 -29.28 27.74
C GLN A 168 26.58 -28.53 27.49
N GLY A 169 26.96 -27.65 28.41
CA GLY A 169 28.15 -26.81 28.29
C GLY A 169 27.95 -25.56 27.44
N GLY A 170 26.72 -25.28 26.99
CA GLY A 170 26.36 -24.05 26.31
C GLY A 170 25.63 -23.06 27.24
N PHE A 171 25.25 -21.93 26.65
CA PHE A 171 24.40 -20.93 27.30
C PHE A 171 23.15 -20.70 26.47
N THR A 172 22.00 -20.62 27.15
CA THR A 172 20.74 -20.22 26.55
C THR A 172 20.36 -18.83 27.02
N THR A 173 19.96 -17.98 26.09
CA THR A 173 19.43 -16.65 26.40
C THR A 173 17.96 -16.78 26.78
N PHE A 174 17.60 -16.28 27.96
CA PHE A 174 16.22 -16.13 28.41
C PHE A 174 15.91 -14.66 28.70
N GLY A 175 14.65 -14.33 28.89
CA GLY A 175 14.18 -12.94 28.93
C GLY A 175 13.51 -12.52 27.61
N GLY A 176 12.97 -11.32 27.60
CA GLY A 176 12.24 -10.78 26.46
C GLY A 176 11.15 -9.80 26.85
N GLU A 177 10.45 -9.31 25.82
CA GLU A 177 9.28 -8.47 25.98
C GLU A 177 8.17 -9.23 26.72
N GLY A 178 7.46 -8.51 27.59
CA GLY A 178 6.30 -9.02 28.29
C GLY A 178 5.01 -8.78 27.49
N ARG A 179 3.89 -9.10 28.11
CA ARG A 179 2.56 -8.79 27.58
C ARG A 179 1.59 -8.49 28.70
N ILE A 180 0.63 -7.61 28.43
CA ILE A 180 -0.48 -7.35 29.35
C ILE A 180 -1.41 -8.58 29.42
N PRO A 181 -2.24 -8.72 30.47
CA PRO A 181 -3.27 -9.75 30.51
C PRO A 181 -4.20 -9.69 29.30
N GLY A 182 -4.55 -10.85 28.75
CA GLY A 182 -5.40 -10.92 27.55
C GLY A 182 -6.76 -10.25 27.75
N GLN A 183 -7.32 -10.34 28.95
CA GLN A 183 -8.57 -9.66 29.33
C GLN A 183 -8.52 -8.13 29.18
N GLU A 184 -7.33 -7.52 29.27
CA GLU A 184 -7.15 -6.08 29.07
C GLU A 184 -7.10 -5.72 27.58
N LEU A 185 -6.46 -6.55 26.74
CA LEU A 185 -6.36 -6.32 25.30
C LEU A 185 -7.65 -6.67 24.53
N ALA A 186 -8.34 -7.73 24.97
CA ALA A 186 -9.54 -8.26 24.34
C ALA A 186 -10.66 -7.22 24.08
N PRO A 187 -11.03 -6.32 25.02
CA PRO A 187 -12.06 -5.32 24.76
C PRO A 187 -11.68 -4.34 23.64
N TYR A 188 -10.39 -3.99 23.48
CA TYR A 188 -9.95 -3.12 22.39
C TYR A 188 -10.07 -3.81 21.03
N LEU A 189 -9.59 -5.05 20.91
CA LEU A 189 -9.69 -5.82 19.66
C LEU A 189 -11.14 -6.20 19.33
N GLY A 190 -11.91 -6.61 20.34
CA GLY A 190 -13.33 -6.93 20.21
C GLY A 190 -14.15 -5.70 19.81
N GLY A 191 -13.89 -4.55 20.45
CA GLY A 191 -14.51 -3.27 20.09
C GLY A 191 -14.18 -2.87 18.65
N ALA A 192 -12.92 -2.96 18.24
CA ALA A 192 -12.50 -2.72 16.86
C ALA A 192 -13.21 -3.64 15.86
N LEU A 193 -13.37 -4.93 16.19
CA LEU A 193 -14.08 -5.90 15.35
C LEU A 193 -15.58 -5.60 15.24
N ILE A 194 -16.23 -5.21 16.35
CA ILE A 194 -17.64 -4.80 16.38
C ILE A 194 -17.86 -3.54 15.54
N VAL A 195 -17.01 -2.51 15.71
CA VAL A 195 -17.07 -1.28 14.91
C VAL A 195 -16.88 -1.59 13.43
N LEU A 196 -15.94 -2.46 13.08
CA LEU A 196 -15.73 -2.90 11.71
C LEU A 196 -16.96 -3.62 11.14
N ALA A 197 -17.60 -4.51 11.90
CA ALA A 197 -18.80 -5.24 11.50
C ALA A 197 -19.99 -4.29 11.29
N ALA A 198 -20.29 -3.45 12.28
CA ALA A 198 -21.38 -2.47 12.23
C ALA A 198 -21.17 -1.46 11.09
N GLY A 199 -19.95 -0.94 10.96
CA GLY A 199 -19.56 -0.06 9.86
C GLY A 199 -19.72 -0.72 8.49
N THR A 200 -19.33 -1.99 8.35
CA THR A 200 -19.52 -2.74 7.10
C THR A 200 -21.00 -2.82 6.72
N LEU A 201 -21.87 -3.16 7.66
CA LEU A 201 -23.32 -3.19 7.44
C LEU A 201 -23.87 -1.81 7.06
N PHE A 202 -23.39 -0.76 7.71
CA PHE A 202 -23.74 0.62 7.39
C PHE A 202 -23.33 1.01 5.95
N VAL A 203 -22.09 0.71 5.53
CA VAL A 203 -21.64 0.99 4.15
C VAL A 203 -22.43 0.18 3.13
N LEU A 204 -22.73 -1.09 3.40
CA LEU A 204 -23.58 -1.91 2.53
C LEU A 204 -25.00 -1.33 2.43
N ALA A 205 -25.58 -0.87 3.55
CA ALA A 205 -26.88 -0.20 3.56
C ALA A 205 -26.83 1.09 2.72
N LEU A 206 -25.77 1.89 2.84
CA LEU A 206 -25.56 3.09 2.05
C LEU A 206 -25.45 2.77 0.55
N ALA A 207 -24.67 1.74 0.19
CA ALA A 207 -24.53 1.28 -1.19
C ALA A 207 -25.85 0.71 -1.76
N ALA A 208 -26.68 0.06 -0.94
CA ALA A 208 -28.00 -0.40 -1.34
C ALA A 208 -29.00 0.76 -1.53
N ARG A 209 -28.89 1.81 -0.70
CA ARG A 209 -29.77 2.99 -0.70
C ARG A 209 -29.34 4.13 -1.64
N ARG A 210 -28.12 4.11 -2.19
CA ARG A 210 -27.65 5.20 -3.08
C ARG A 210 -28.59 5.38 -4.28
N PRO A 211 -28.82 6.61 -4.78
CA PRO A 211 -29.55 6.83 -6.04
C PRO A 211 -28.87 6.16 -7.25
N PRO A 212 -29.62 5.83 -8.32
CA PRO A 212 -29.01 5.34 -9.56
C PRO A 212 -28.10 6.40 -10.20
N LEU A 213 -26.99 5.95 -10.80
CA LEU A 213 -26.02 6.84 -11.44
C LEU A 213 -26.47 7.20 -12.87
N THR A 214 -26.25 8.46 -13.26
CA THR A 214 -26.59 8.94 -14.61
C THR A 214 -25.76 8.26 -15.69
N GLY A 215 -26.40 7.94 -16.82
CA GLY A 215 -25.74 7.37 -17.98
C GLY A 215 -25.39 5.89 -17.82
N LEU A 216 -25.90 5.24 -16.77
CA LEU A 216 -25.83 3.80 -16.59
C LEU A 216 -27.23 3.20 -16.63
N THR A 217 -27.35 2.08 -17.31
CA THR A 217 -28.57 1.27 -17.27
C THR A 217 -28.82 0.74 -15.85
N PRO A 218 -30.08 0.45 -15.46
CA PRO A 218 -30.39 -0.11 -14.13
C PRO A 218 -29.61 -1.39 -13.80
N ARG A 219 -29.28 -2.19 -14.82
CA ARG A 219 -28.45 -3.41 -14.73
C ARG A 219 -26.98 -3.09 -14.47
N GLU A 220 -26.41 -2.11 -15.15
CA GLU A 220 -25.02 -1.67 -14.92
C GLU A 220 -24.86 -1.03 -13.54
N ASP A 221 -25.81 -0.21 -13.09
CA ASP A 221 -25.78 0.34 -11.74
C ASP A 221 -25.88 -0.77 -10.68
N HIS A 222 -26.75 -1.77 -10.89
CA HIS A 222 -26.84 -2.92 -10.00
C HIS A 222 -25.50 -3.67 -9.91
N LEU A 223 -24.86 -3.95 -11.05
CA LEU A 223 -23.55 -4.58 -11.08
C LEU A 223 -22.48 -3.72 -10.39
N LEU A 224 -22.50 -2.40 -10.55
CA LEU A 224 -21.59 -1.50 -9.82
C LEU A 224 -21.78 -1.58 -8.30
N ARG A 225 -23.01 -1.76 -7.81
CA ARG A 225 -23.26 -1.97 -6.37
C ARG A 225 -22.68 -3.30 -5.90
N ILE A 226 -22.85 -4.36 -6.69
CA ILE A 226 -22.24 -5.67 -6.38
C ILE A 226 -20.71 -5.56 -6.37
N ILE A 227 -20.11 -4.86 -7.34
CA ILE A 227 -18.65 -4.65 -7.39
C ILE A 227 -18.18 -3.87 -6.16
N ALA A 228 -18.89 -2.80 -5.78
CA ALA A 228 -18.57 -2.01 -4.61
C ALA A 228 -18.70 -2.84 -3.32
N GLY A 229 -19.79 -3.60 -3.16
CA GLY A 229 -20.00 -4.50 -2.03
C GLY A 229 -18.94 -5.59 -1.95
N ASN A 230 -18.58 -6.20 -3.08
CA ASN A 230 -17.51 -7.20 -3.16
C ASN A 230 -16.15 -6.64 -2.70
N ARG A 231 -15.77 -5.43 -3.16
CA ARG A 231 -14.53 -4.77 -2.76
C ARG A 231 -14.50 -4.43 -1.27
N LEU A 232 -15.60 -3.88 -0.75
CA LEU A 232 -15.74 -3.61 0.68
C LEU A 232 -15.54 -4.90 1.48
N LEU A 233 -16.30 -5.95 1.16
CA LEU A 233 -16.26 -7.23 1.88
C LEU A 233 -14.85 -7.86 1.89
N ARG A 234 -14.13 -7.81 0.76
CA ARG A 234 -12.74 -8.29 0.70
C ARG A 234 -11.82 -7.50 1.63
N THR A 235 -11.94 -6.18 1.64
CA THR A 235 -11.10 -5.30 2.46
C THR A 235 -11.38 -5.52 3.94
N VAL A 236 -12.65 -5.51 4.36
CA VAL A 236 -13.00 -5.71 5.78
C VAL A 236 -12.70 -7.13 6.25
N ALA A 237 -12.74 -8.14 5.37
CA ALA A 237 -12.28 -9.49 5.70
C ALA A 237 -10.78 -9.51 6.02
N THR A 238 -9.95 -8.80 5.24
CA THR A 238 -8.52 -8.70 5.53
C THR A 238 -8.23 -7.95 6.84
N VAL A 239 -9.04 -6.93 7.17
CA VAL A 239 -8.92 -6.23 8.47
C VAL A 239 -9.33 -7.12 9.63
N ALA A 240 -10.49 -7.80 9.53
CA ALA A 240 -10.97 -8.71 10.57
C ALA A 240 -9.96 -9.84 10.83
N SER A 241 -9.43 -10.44 9.76
CA SER A 241 -8.36 -11.43 9.83
C SER A 241 -7.08 -10.86 10.47
N GLY A 242 -6.69 -9.63 10.14
CA GLY A 242 -5.56 -8.95 10.76
C GLY A 242 -5.74 -8.70 12.26
N LEU A 243 -6.95 -8.34 12.70
CA LEU A 243 -7.29 -8.24 14.13
C LEU A 243 -7.15 -9.60 14.84
N GLY A 244 -7.61 -10.68 14.19
CA GLY A 244 -7.39 -12.05 14.66
C GLY A 244 -5.90 -12.43 14.72
N ALA A 245 -5.10 -12.00 13.74
CA ALA A 245 -3.66 -12.22 13.73
C ALA A 245 -2.93 -11.47 14.86
N ILE A 246 -3.37 -10.26 15.23
CA ILE A 246 -2.85 -9.55 16.40
C ILE A 246 -3.15 -10.33 17.67
N ALA A 247 -4.39 -10.83 17.85
CA ALA A 247 -4.75 -11.67 18.99
C ALA A 247 -3.91 -12.96 19.04
N GLY A 248 -3.73 -13.62 17.90
CA GLY A 248 -2.90 -14.83 17.80
C GLY A 248 -1.41 -14.56 18.03
N ASN A 249 -0.89 -13.42 17.56
CA ASN A 249 0.48 -12.98 17.84
C ASN A 249 0.69 -12.75 19.34
N HIS A 250 -0.27 -12.07 19.99
CA HIS A 250 -0.27 -11.87 21.44
C HIS A 250 -0.30 -13.21 22.19
N ALA A 251 -1.12 -14.16 21.73
CA ALA A 251 -1.25 -15.48 22.34
C ALA A 251 0.00 -16.35 22.18
N ALA A 252 0.63 -16.31 21.01
CA ALA A 252 1.82 -17.10 20.67
C ALA A 252 3.11 -16.61 21.36
N ARG A 253 3.07 -15.44 22.02
CA ARG A 253 4.25 -14.96 22.75
C ARG A 253 4.57 -15.86 23.95
N PRO A 254 5.82 -16.36 24.04
CA PRO A 254 6.25 -17.18 25.16
C PRO A 254 6.37 -16.32 26.43
N ASP A 255 6.29 -16.99 27.58
CA ASP A 255 6.69 -16.38 28.84
C ASP A 255 8.20 -16.09 28.78
N PRO A 256 8.65 -14.82 28.94
CA PRO A 256 10.08 -14.50 28.94
C PRO A 256 10.86 -15.25 30.02
N ALA A 257 10.20 -15.79 31.06
CA ALA A 257 10.80 -16.66 32.07
C ALA A 257 11.13 -18.08 31.57
N ALA A 258 10.42 -18.57 30.55
CA ALA A 258 10.50 -19.96 30.11
C ALA A 258 11.66 -20.23 29.12
N GLY A 259 12.32 -19.19 28.60
CA GLY A 259 13.49 -19.31 27.72
C GLY A 259 13.20 -19.94 26.35
N THR A 260 11.94 -20.13 25.97
CA THR A 260 11.55 -20.72 24.69
C THR A 260 11.40 -19.65 23.61
N ASN A 261 12.35 -19.58 22.68
CA ASN A 261 12.33 -18.61 21.57
C ASN A 261 11.54 -19.11 20.35
N SER A 262 10.40 -19.78 20.53
CA SER A 262 9.55 -20.15 19.39
C SER A 262 8.67 -18.99 18.98
N TRP A 263 8.94 -18.43 17.79
CA TRP A 263 8.20 -17.32 17.18
C TRP A 263 7.10 -17.80 16.21
N ALA A 264 6.67 -19.06 16.31
CA ALA A 264 5.67 -19.60 15.41
C ALA A 264 4.32 -18.87 15.59
N ASN A 265 3.93 -18.05 14.60
CA ASN A 265 2.67 -17.32 14.59
C ASN A 265 1.71 -17.90 13.53
N PRO A 266 0.98 -18.98 13.85
CA PRO A 266 0.05 -19.61 12.91
C PRO A 266 -1.10 -18.67 12.51
N ALA A 267 -1.52 -17.75 13.38
CA ALA A 267 -2.55 -16.77 13.07
C ALA A 267 -2.07 -15.74 12.03
N GLY A 268 -0.79 -15.33 12.10
CA GLY A 268 -0.15 -14.51 11.08
C GLY A 268 -0.11 -15.19 9.71
N ALA A 269 0.24 -16.49 9.68
CA ALA A 269 0.21 -17.28 8.45
C ALA A 269 -1.21 -17.43 7.88
N LEU A 270 -2.20 -17.73 8.72
CA LEU A 270 -3.61 -17.78 8.32
C LEU A 270 -4.08 -16.43 7.75
N ASN A 271 -3.67 -15.32 8.35
CA ASN A 271 -3.99 -13.99 7.84
C ASN A 271 -3.38 -13.71 6.47
N LEU A 272 -2.15 -14.18 6.22
CA LEU A 272 -1.55 -14.11 4.89
C LEU A 272 -2.36 -14.91 3.86
N VAL A 273 -2.83 -16.11 4.22
CA VAL A 273 -3.72 -16.92 3.37
C VAL A 273 -5.01 -16.17 3.07
N VAL A 274 -5.67 -15.58 4.07
CA VAL A 274 -6.88 -14.76 3.88
C VAL A 274 -6.59 -13.59 2.93
N LEU A 275 -5.48 -12.89 3.11
CA LEU A 275 -5.09 -11.78 2.24
C LEU A 275 -4.91 -12.25 0.79
N VAL A 276 -4.24 -13.37 0.55
CA VAL A 276 -4.04 -13.93 -0.80
C VAL A 276 -5.38 -14.37 -1.42
N VAL A 277 -6.21 -15.09 -0.67
CA VAL A 277 -7.55 -15.51 -1.14
C VAL A 277 -8.41 -14.30 -1.49
N MET A 278 -8.45 -13.30 -0.60
CA MET A 278 -9.18 -12.06 -0.85
C MET A 278 -8.58 -11.27 -1.99
N PHE A 279 -7.27 -11.28 -2.22
CA PHE A 279 -6.64 -10.63 -3.37
C PHE A 279 -7.03 -11.30 -4.70
N LEU A 280 -7.03 -12.63 -4.73
CA LEU A 280 -7.36 -13.43 -5.91
C LEU A 280 -8.87 -13.49 -6.21
N TRP A 281 -9.73 -13.10 -5.27
CA TRP A 281 -11.17 -13.09 -5.46
C TRP A 281 -11.60 -12.13 -6.58
N ARG A 282 -11.99 -12.66 -7.74
CA ARG A 282 -12.33 -11.83 -8.90
C ARG A 282 -13.67 -11.12 -8.71
N PRO A 283 -13.74 -9.78 -8.81
CA PRO A 283 -15.01 -9.07 -8.82
C PRO A 283 -15.75 -9.35 -10.14
N PRO A 284 -17.09 -9.27 -10.15
CA PRO A 284 -17.85 -9.35 -11.39
C PRO A 284 -17.46 -8.20 -12.33
N VAL A 285 -17.41 -8.46 -13.63
CA VAL A 285 -17.01 -7.50 -14.65
C VAL A 285 -18.25 -6.89 -15.31
N LEU A 286 -18.27 -5.58 -15.52
CA LEU A 286 -19.38 -4.94 -16.23
C LEU A 286 -19.41 -5.42 -17.71
N PRO A 287 -20.57 -5.84 -18.26
CA PRO A 287 -20.70 -6.34 -19.63
C PRO A 287 -20.44 -5.24 -20.67
N GLY A 288 -19.41 -5.36 -21.51
CA GLY A 288 -18.95 -4.29 -22.41
C GLY A 288 -17.67 -3.57 -21.95
N GLN A 289 -17.17 -3.89 -20.76
CA GLN A 289 -15.84 -3.46 -20.30
C GLN A 289 -14.75 -4.50 -20.59
N ARG A 290 -15.07 -5.53 -21.39
CA ARG A 290 -14.01 -6.36 -21.98
C ARG A 290 -13.11 -5.36 -22.71
N PRO A 291 -11.81 -5.26 -22.36
CA PRO A 291 -10.90 -4.47 -23.18
C PRO A 291 -11.14 -4.94 -24.62
N PRO A 292 -11.29 -4.03 -25.60
CA PRO A 292 -11.72 -4.38 -26.94
C PRO A 292 -10.76 -5.43 -27.50
N ARG A 293 -11.12 -6.70 -27.29
CA ARG A 293 -10.27 -7.85 -27.62
C ARG A 293 -10.13 -7.96 -29.13
N LYS A 294 -11.08 -7.37 -29.86
CA LYS A 294 -11.12 -7.26 -31.32
C LYS A 294 -10.23 -6.15 -31.90
N SER A 295 -9.89 -5.08 -31.16
CA SER A 295 -8.87 -4.12 -31.66
C SER A 295 -7.45 -4.49 -31.24
N ALA A 296 -7.28 -5.35 -30.22
CA ALA A 296 -6.00 -6.01 -29.93
C ALA A 296 -5.67 -7.16 -30.91
N GLN A 297 -6.66 -7.63 -31.69
CA GLN A 297 -6.46 -8.66 -32.70
C GLN A 297 -5.95 -8.09 -34.03
N VAL A 298 -6.12 -6.79 -34.26
CA VAL A 298 -5.48 -6.09 -35.37
C VAL A 298 -4.05 -5.76 -34.94
N THR A 299 -3.14 -6.72 -35.13
CA THR A 299 -1.67 -6.64 -34.95
C THR A 299 -1.12 -6.77 -33.52
N ALA A 300 -1.45 -7.85 -32.81
CA ALA A 300 -0.69 -8.28 -31.63
C ALA A 300 0.72 -8.76 -32.04
N ARG A 301 1.59 -7.80 -32.37
CA ARG A 301 3.00 -8.07 -32.61
C ARG A 301 3.65 -8.55 -31.31
N PRO A 302 4.48 -9.59 -31.35
CA PRO A 302 5.04 -10.22 -30.15
C PRO A 302 5.89 -9.25 -29.32
N GLU A 303 6.49 -8.22 -29.94
CA GLU A 303 7.28 -7.19 -29.26
C GLU A 303 6.43 -6.34 -28.32
N THR A 304 5.25 -5.92 -28.77
CA THR A 304 4.32 -5.12 -27.97
C THR A 304 3.71 -5.95 -26.85
N MET A 305 3.43 -7.24 -27.10
CA MET A 305 2.95 -8.15 -26.06
C MET A 305 3.99 -8.37 -24.96
N LEU A 306 5.26 -8.55 -25.34
CA LEU A 306 6.37 -8.67 -24.39
C LEU A 306 6.55 -7.38 -23.59
N ALA A 307 6.49 -6.21 -24.24
CA ALA A 307 6.55 -4.94 -23.54
C ALA A 307 5.40 -4.80 -22.52
N VAL A 308 4.18 -5.23 -22.86
CA VAL A 308 3.02 -5.17 -21.95
C VAL A 308 3.15 -6.17 -20.80
N SER A 309 3.66 -7.38 -21.03
CA SER A 309 3.79 -8.43 -20.01
C SER A 309 4.86 -8.14 -18.95
N VAL A 310 5.87 -7.33 -19.29
CA VAL A 310 6.89 -6.87 -18.32
C VAL A 310 6.27 -6.06 -17.17
N GLY A 311 5.16 -5.32 -17.41
CA GLY A 311 4.51 -4.53 -16.36
C GLY A 311 4.00 -5.37 -15.17
N PRO A 312 3.15 -6.38 -15.38
CA PRO A 312 2.75 -7.33 -14.34
C PRO A 312 3.93 -8.05 -13.67
N ALA A 313 4.94 -8.44 -14.44
CA ALA A 313 6.14 -9.08 -13.90
C ALA A 313 6.92 -8.16 -12.95
N MET A 314 7.06 -6.87 -13.28
CA MET A 314 7.63 -5.87 -12.37
C MET A 314 6.81 -5.76 -11.08
N GLY A 315 5.47 -5.77 -11.19
CA GLY A 315 4.58 -5.75 -10.04
C GLY A 315 4.81 -6.92 -9.10
N LEU A 316 5.00 -8.13 -9.62
CA LEU A 316 5.33 -9.32 -8.83
C LEU A 316 6.75 -9.24 -8.25
N ALA A 317 7.73 -8.76 -9.03
CA ALA A 317 9.12 -8.63 -8.59
C ALA A 317 9.28 -7.66 -7.41
N ALA A 318 8.44 -6.63 -7.31
CA ALA A 318 8.44 -5.73 -6.15
C ALA A 318 8.15 -6.45 -4.82
N PHE A 319 7.50 -7.62 -4.85
CA PHE A 319 7.20 -8.44 -3.67
C PHE A 319 8.31 -9.43 -3.30
N VAL A 320 9.44 -9.50 -4.04
CA VAL A 320 10.56 -10.41 -3.73
C VAL A 320 11.06 -10.32 -2.28
N PRO A 321 11.09 -9.15 -1.62
CA PRO A 321 11.50 -9.12 -0.21
C PRO A 321 10.56 -9.83 0.75
N VAL A 322 9.30 -10.09 0.37
CA VAL A 322 8.34 -10.79 1.24
C VAL A 322 8.76 -12.24 1.52
N PRO A 323 8.99 -13.11 0.51
CA PRO A 323 9.53 -14.44 0.77
C PRO A 323 10.92 -14.37 1.41
N VAL A 324 11.77 -13.41 1.06
CA VAL A 324 13.08 -13.24 1.72
C VAL A 324 12.90 -12.96 3.22
N ALA A 325 11.99 -12.08 3.61
CA ALA A 325 11.69 -11.80 5.01
C ALA A 325 11.12 -13.03 5.74
N ILE A 326 10.33 -13.85 5.05
CA ILE A 326 9.74 -15.07 5.62
C ILE A 326 10.80 -16.15 5.84
N PHE A 327 11.66 -16.40 4.84
CA PHE A 327 12.64 -17.50 4.87
C PHE A 327 13.99 -17.08 5.49
N VAL A 328 14.30 -15.80 5.49
CA VAL A 328 15.54 -15.23 5.98
C VAL A 328 15.22 -13.99 6.84
N PRO A 329 14.57 -14.14 8.02
CA PRO A 329 14.16 -13.00 8.84
C PRO A 329 15.32 -12.07 9.16
N TRP A 330 16.51 -12.63 9.39
CA TRP A 330 17.72 -11.87 9.71
C TRP A 330 18.19 -10.94 8.58
N ALA A 331 17.83 -11.22 7.32
CA ALA A 331 18.13 -10.32 6.21
C ALA A 331 17.29 -9.03 6.24
N VAL A 332 16.25 -8.98 7.08
CA VAL A 332 15.33 -7.85 7.23
C VAL A 332 15.36 -7.27 8.66
N THR A 333 15.76 -8.07 9.66
CA THR A 333 15.91 -7.58 11.03
C THR A 333 17.20 -6.78 11.16
N GLY A 334 17.05 -5.49 11.42
CA GLY A 334 18.16 -4.59 11.64
C GLY A 334 17.88 -3.26 10.97
N HIS A 335 17.76 -3.25 9.65
CA HIS A 335 17.57 -2.03 8.86
C HIS A 335 16.55 -2.31 7.76
N ALA A 336 15.55 -1.45 7.59
CA ALA A 336 14.52 -1.63 6.57
C ALA A 336 14.92 -1.10 5.17
N ALA A 337 16.02 -0.33 5.08
CA ALA A 337 16.52 0.21 3.81
C ALA A 337 16.89 -0.89 2.76
N PRO A 338 17.54 -2.01 3.11
CA PRO A 338 17.78 -3.12 2.19
C PRO A 338 16.50 -3.67 1.55
N VAL A 339 15.37 -3.70 2.27
CA VAL A 339 14.09 -4.20 1.73
C VAL A 339 13.65 -3.39 0.51
N ALA A 340 13.64 -2.05 0.64
CA ALA A 340 13.28 -1.17 -0.47
C ALA A 340 14.25 -1.31 -1.65
N ALA A 341 15.55 -1.48 -1.37
CA ALA A 341 16.57 -1.69 -2.40
C ALA A 341 16.42 -3.03 -3.12
N VAL A 342 16.16 -4.12 -2.41
CA VAL A 342 15.91 -5.44 -3.01
C VAL A 342 14.63 -5.42 -3.85
N SER A 343 13.55 -4.77 -3.39
CA SER A 343 12.35 -4.55 -4.22
C SER A 343 12.68 -3.82 -5.52
N ALA A 344 13.39 -2.69 -5.45
CA ALA A 344 13.75 -1.90 -6.62
C ALA A 344 14.71 -2.65 -7.55
N ALA A 345 15.69 -3.36 -6.99
CA ALA A 345 16.64 -4.19 -7.73
C ALA A 345 15.95 -5.32 -8.49
N ALA A 346 15.01 -6.02 -7.86
CA ALA A 346 14.23 -7.06 -8.50
C ALA A 346 13.40 -6.51 -9.67
N VAL A 347 12.78 -5.33 -9.50
CA VAL A 347 12.06 -4.64 -10.57
C VAL A 347 12.99 -4.26 -11.72
N LEU A 348 14.15 -3.68 -11.44
CA LEU A 348 15.16 -3.31 -12.45
C LEU A 348 15.74 -4.55 -13.17
N ALA A 349 15.88 -5.67 -12.48
CA ALA A 349 16.29 -6.95 -13.07
C ALA A 349 15.25 -7.47 -14.06
N VAL A 350 13.95 -7.40 -13.73
CA VAL A 350 12.87 -7.76 -14.67
C VAL A 350 12.87 -6.85 -15.91
N VAL A 351 13.08 -5.55 -15.73
CA VAL A 351 13.20 -4.61 -16.87
C VAL A 351 14.41 -4.98 -17.74
N SER A 352 15.54 -5.28 -17.12
CA SER A 352 16.78 -5.70 -17.82
C SER A 352 16.58 -7.00 -18.60
N LEU A 353 15.90 -7.99 -18.00
CA LEU A 353 15.58 -9.25 -18.67
C LEU A 353 14.62 -9.03 -19.85
N GLY A 354 13.63 -8.15 -19.70
CA GLY A 354 12.75 -7.75 -20.80
C GLY A 354 13.51 -7.15 -21.98
N GLU A 355 14.51 -6.30 -21.72
CA GLU A 355 15.40 -5.75 -22.76
C GLU A 355 16.30 -6.80 -23.40
N LEU A 356 16.83 -7.74 -22.61
CA LEU A 356 17.64 -8.84 -23.13
C LEU A 356 16.83 -9.75 -24.06
N VAL A 357 15.59 -10.09 -23.67
CA VAL A 357 14.68 -10.91 -24.47
C VAL A 357 14.27 -10.15 -25.74
N MET A 358 13.97 -8.86 -25.66
CA MET A 358 13.73 -8.02 -26.84
C MET A 358 14.94 -8.00 -27.78
N HIS A 359 16.14 -7.85 -27.23
CA HIS A 359 17.37 -7.83 -28.02
C HIS A 359 17.61 -9.16 -28.75
N ARG A 360 17.44 -10.30 -28.06
CA ARG A 360 17.70 -11.63 -28.61
C ARG A 360 16.65 -12.08 -29.62
N ASN A 361 15.38 -11.87 -29.32
CA ASN A 361 14.28 -12.46 -30.10
C ASN A 361 13.77 -11.54 -31.21
N HIS A 362 13.93 -10.21 -31.06
CA HIS A 362 13.30 -9.22 -31.95
C HIS A 362 14.29 -8.20 -32.53
N GLY A 363 15.59 -8.35 -32.25
CA GLY A 363 16.62 -7.42 -32.71
C GLY A 363 17.10 -7.71 -34.13
N TRP A 364 16.91 -6.77 -35.05
CA TRP A 364 17.42 -6.85 -36.43
C TRP A 364 18.74 -6.06 -36.56
N ALA A 365 19.79 -6.71 -37.07
CA ALA A 365 21.10 -6.10 -37.29
C ALA A 365 21.14 -4.94 -38.30
N GLY A 366 20.26 -4.94 -39.31
CA GLY A 366 20.24 -3.93 -40.38
C GLY A 366 19.38 -2.70 -40.09
N ALA A 367 18.62 -2.67 -38.98
CA ALA A 367 17.75 -1.55 -38.66
C ALA A 367 18.53 -0.42 -37.96
N PRO A 368 18.40 0.85 -38.41
CA PRO A 368 19.06 1.97 -37.75
C PRO A 368 18.56 2.15 -36.32
N ARG A 369 19.48 2.50 -35.41
CA ARG A 369 19.18 2.71 -34.00
C ARG A 369 18.55 4.09 -33.80
N HIS A 370 17.30 4.12 -33.36
CA HIS A 370 16.59 5.36 -33.08
C HIS A 370 16.44 5.55 -31.57
N TRP A 371 17.08 6.59 -31.03
CA TRP A 371 16.83 7.00 -29.65
C TRP A 371 15.64 7.97 -29.60
N PRO A 372 14.69 7.80 -28.67
CA PRO A 372 13.61 8.78 -28.51
C PRO A 372 14.17 10.17 -28.20
N ARG A 373 13.65 11.21 -28.88
CA ARG A 373 14.01 12.61 -28.59
C ARG A 373 13.64 13.03 -27.17
N GLN A 374 12.53 12.49 -26.67
CA GLN A 374 12.03 12.76 -25.33
C GLN A 374 11.60 11.43 -24.67
N PRO A 375 12.55 10.67 -24.10
CA PRO A 375 12.26 9.36 -23.52
C PRO A 375 11.28 9.42 -22.35
N VAL A 376 11.25 10.55 -21.63
CA VAL A 376 10.46 10.73 -20.41
C VAL A 376 9.84 12.12 -20.39
N HIS A 377 8.60 12.19 -19.90
CA HIS A 377 7.90 13.45 -19.69
C HIS A 377 8.64 14.32 -18.65
N PRO A 378 8.82 15.63 -18.86
CA PRO A 378 9.57 16.51 -17.95
C PRO A 378 9.10 16.42 -16.49
N ALA A 379 7.79 16.29 -16.27
CA ALA A 379 7.23 16.12 -14.93
C ALA A 379 7.77 14.89 -14.17
N LEU A 380 8.00 13.76 -14.85
CA LEU A 380 8.57 12.58 -14.18
C LEU A 380 10.07 12.79 -13.87
N MET A 381 10.80 13.52 -14.71
CA MET A 381 12.18 13.89 -14.42
C MET A 381 12.27 14.84 -13.23
N VAL A 382 11.39 15.86 -13.17
CA VAL A 382 11.28 16.74 -12.00
C VAL A 382 10.93 15.95 -10.75
N ALA A 383 9.98 15.01 -10.84
CA ALA A 383 9.62 14.14 -9.70
C ALA A 383 10.80 13.25 -9.25
N LEU A 384 11.57 12.69 -10.19
CA LEU A 384 12.77 11.92 -9.89
C LEU A 384 13.82 12.75 -9.16
N VAL A 385 14.13 13.96 -9.67
CA VAL A 385 15.09 14.88 -9.04
C VAL A 385 14.60 15.31 -7.67
N ALA A 386 13.31 15.65 -7.53
CA ALA A 386 12.72 16.04 -6.26
C ALA A 386 12.77 14.89 -5.23
N ALA A 387 12.48 13.65 -5.64
CA ALA A 387 12.56 12.48 -4.75
C ALA A 387 14.01 12.19 -4.31
N ALA A 388 14.99 12.33 -5.21
CA ALA A 388 16.40 12.16 -4.89
C ALA A 388 16.92 13.27 -3.95
N ALA A 389 16.53 14.53 -4.19
CA ALA A 389 16.86 15.65 -3.33
C ALA A 389 16.22 15.48 -1.94
N LEU A 390 14.95 15.07 -1.88
CA LEU A 390 14.26 14.78 -0.63
C LEU A 390 14.97 13.68 0.18
N LEU A 391 15.35 12.58 -0.46
CA LEU A 391 16.11 11.52 0.21
C LEU A 391 17.44 12.05 0.76
N THR A 392 18.16 12.87 -0.01
CA THR A 392 19.43 13.48 0.40
C THR A 392 19.25 14.37 1.63
N VAL A 393 18.21 15.21 1.64
CA VAL A 393 17.86 16.06 2.80
C VAL A 393 17.53 15.22 4.02
N VAL A 394 16.71 14.16 3.87
CA VAL A 394 16.36 13.26 4.97
C VAL A 394 17.60 12.56 5.54
N ILE A 395 18.50 12.07 4.68
CA ILE A 395 19.78 11.48 5.09
C ILE A 395 20.60 12.48 5.89
N ALA A 396 20.76 13.72 5.40
CA ALA A 396 21.53 14.75 6.09
C ALA A 396 20.93 15.12 7.46
N CYS A 397 19.61 15.28 7.56
CA CYS A 397 18.92 15.57 8.81
C CYS A 397 19.08 14.43 9.83
N VAL A 398 18.91 13.18 9.40
CA VAL A 398 19.08 12.00 10.28
C VAL A 398 20.54 11.86 10.71
N ALA A 399 21.50 12.05 9.81
CA ALA A 399 22.92 11.99 10.12
C ALA A 399 23.33 13.07 11.14
N GLY A 400 22.90 14.32 10.93
CA GLY A 400 23.17 15.43 11.85
C GLY A 400 22.61 15.16 13.25
N ARG A 401 21.36 14.68 13.33
CA ARG A 401 20.74 14.37 14.63
C ARG A 401 21.38 13.16 15.31
N GLN A 402 21.76 12.12 14.57
CA GLN A 402 22.46 10.96 15.14
C GLN A 402 23.85 11.32 15.67
N ALA A 403 24.57 12.20 14.96
CA ALA A 403 25.85 12.71 15.42
C ALA A 403 25.71 13.55 16.70
N GLU A 404 24.70 14.41 16.78
CA GLU A 404 24.39 15.21 17.98
C GLU A 404 24.08 14.32 19.19
N LEU A 405 23.33 13.24 18.99
CA LEU A 405 22.92 12.33 20.06
C LEU A 405 23.94 11.22 20.37
N GLY A 406 25.03 11.09 19.60
CA GLY A 406 25.98 9.99 19.73
C GLY A 406 25.38 8.60 19.48
N VAL A 407 24.33 8.52 18.65
CA VAL A 407 23.62 7.26 18.32
C VAL A 407 24.23 6.63 17.06
N GLN A 408 24.24 5.30 16.99
CA GLN A 408 24.72 4.56 15.82
C GLN A 408 24.08 5.05 14.51
N ALA A 409 24.92 5.22 13.48
CA ALA A 409 24.51 5.72 12.17
C ALA A 409 23.58 4.73 11.45
N ALA A 410 22.30 5.09 11.32
CA ALA A 410 21.32 4.32 10.54
C ALA A 410 21.28 4.74 9.06
N TRP A 411 21.80 5.95 8.77
CA TRP A 411 21.78 6.54 7.44
C TRP A 411 22.76 5.87 6.46
N GLU A 412 23.86 5.28 6.94
CA GLU A 412 24.91 4.68 6.10
C GLU A 412 24.37 3.58 5.18
N VAL A 413 23.61 2.64 5.73
CA VAL A 413 23.00 1.57 4.94
C VAL A 413 22.02 2.13 3.91
N THR A 414 21.33 3.23 4.23
CA THR A 414 20.42 3.90 3.28
C THR A 414 21.19 4.51 2.12
N VAL A 415 22.34 5.14 2.39
CA VAL A 415 23.23 5.69 1.36
C VAL A 415 23.74 4.58 0.44
N TRP A 416 24.29 3.51 1.00
CA TRP A 416 24.84 2.40 0.22
C TRP A 416 23.77 1.66 -0.59
N ALA A 417 22.62 1.38 0.02
CA ALA A 417 21.50 0.75 -0.66
C ALA A 417 20.96 1.63 -1.82
N SER A 418 20.94 2.95 -1.63
CA SER A 418 20.51 3.90 -2.65
C SER A 418 21.50 4.04 -3.79
N ALA A 419 22.79 4.14 -3.47
CA ALA A 419 23.87 4.16 -4.47
C ALA A 419 23.89 2.87 -5.29
N GLY A 420 23.80 1.70 -4.65
CA GLY A 420 23.75 0.40 -5.33
C GLY A 420 22.55 0.28 -6.27
N THR A 421 21.36 0.72 -5.83
CA THR A 421 20.15 0.70 -6.66
C THR A 421 20.25 1.69 -7.84
N ALA A 422 20.82 2.87 -7.60
CA ALA A 422 21.06 3.86 -8.66
C ALA A 422 22.06 3.33 -9.71
N LEU A 423 23.14 2.70 -9.28
CA LEU A 423 24.10 2.04 -10.18
C LEU A 423 23.45 0.90 -10.98
N LEU A 424 22.66 0.05 -10.31
CA LEU A 424 21.95 -1.05 -10.96
C LEU A 424 20.97 -0.57 -12.03
N SER A 425 20.41 0.64 -11.87
CA SER A 425 19.51 1.24 -12.87
C SER A 425 20.20 1.57 -14.21
N ALA A 426 21.53 1.66 -14.24
CA ALA A 426 22.30 1.85 -15.46
C ALA A 426 22.24 0.60 -16.37
N VAL A 427 22.03 -0.60 -15.82
CA VAL A 427 21.97 -1.86 -16.58
C VAL A 427 20.82 -1.87 -17.60
N PRO A 428 19.53 -1.67 -17.24
CA PRO A 428 18.45 -1.64 -18.21
C PRO A 428 18.59 -0.48 -19.21
N LEU A 429 19.16 0.66 -18.81
CA LEU A 429 19.43 1.78 -19.71
C LEU A 429 20.53 1.46 -20.73
N ALA A 430 21.62 0.81 -20.29
CA ALA A 430 22.70 0.36 -21.14
C ALA A 430 22.23 -0.72 -22.12
N LEU A 431 21.42 -1.68 -21.66
CA LEU A 431 20.77 -2.68 -22.53
C LEU A 431 19.83 -2.00 -23.52
N ALA A 432 18.96 -1.09 -23.06
CA ALA A 432 18.05 -0.34 -23.92
C ALA A 432 18.80 0.52 -24.94
N ARG A 433 20.02 0.99 -24.67
CA ARG A 433 20.87 1.73 -25.62
C ARG A 433 21.59 0.80 -26.59
N ARG A 434 22.13 -0.32 -26.10
CA ARG A 434 22.94 -1.28 -26.88
C ARG A 434 22.12 -2.26 -27.72
N ARG A 435 20.84 -2.50 -27.38
CA ARG A 435 19.98 -3.44 -28.11
C ARG A 435 19.87 -3.07 -29.60
N ARG A 436 19.81 -4.11 -30.43
CA ARG A 436 19.45 -4.00 -31.85
C ARG A 436 18.02 -3.49 -32.00
N SER A 437 17.75 -2.73 -33.05
CA SER A 437 16.42 -2.18 -33.31
C SER A 437 15.45 -3.25 -33.79
N VAL A 438 14.17 -3.06 -33.45
CA VAL A 438 13.08 -3.92 -33.93
C VAL A 438 12.86 -3.69 -35.43
N ALA A 439 12.40 -4.73 -36.13
CA ALA A 439 12.07 -4.68 -37.55
C ALA A 439 11.25 -3.43 -37.95
N PRO A 440 11.56 -2.78 -39.08
CA PRO A 440 10.92 -1.55 -39.53
C PRO A 440 9.51 -1.82 -40.10
N GLY A 441 8.61 -2.36 -39.28
CA GLY A 441 7.22 -2.58 -39.66
C GLY A 441 6.26 -1.49 -39.17
N VAL A 442 6.69 -0.65 -38.22
CA VAL A 442 5.94 0.52 -37.73
C VAL A 442 6.97 1.63 -37.42
N PRO A 443 6.91 2.77 -38.11
CA PRO A 443 7.78 3.91 -37.82
C PRO A 443 7.70 4.32 -36.35
N GLY A 444 8.85 4.47 -35.69
CA GLY A 444 8.93 4.94 -34.29
C GLY A 444 8.69 3.89 -33.21
N LEU A 445 8.36 2.64 -33.54
CA LEU A 445 8.11 1.59 -32.53
C LEU A 445 9.33 1.33 -31.64
N ASP A 446 10.55 1.23 -32.20
CA ASP A 446 11.76 1.01 -31.40
C ASP A 446 12.03 2.16 -30.43
N ALA A 447 11.87 3.40 -30.89
CA ALA A 447 12.03 4.59 -30.06
C ALA A 447 10.98 4.62 -28.92
N ALA A 448 9.73 4.25 -29.20
CA ALA A 448 8.68 4.14 -28.19
C ALA A 448 8.98 3.05 -27.15
N LEU A 449 9.46 1.88 -27.58
CA LEU A 449 9.86 0.81 -26.67
C LEU A 449 11.04 1.21 -25.77
N ARG A 450 12.05 1.90 -26.32
CA ARG A 450 13.15 2.47 -25.52
C ARG A 450 12.65 3.52 -24.54
N ALA A 451 11.75 4.40 -24.96
CA ALA A 451 11.12 5.39 -24.08
C ALA A 451 10.34 4.72 -22.92
N ILE A 452 9.60 3.65 -23.19
CA ILE A 452 8.92 2.86 -22.14
C ILE A 452 9.91 2.33 -21.10
N THR A 453 11.08 1.87 -21.54
CA THR A 453 12.11 1.37 -20.62
C THR A 453 12.74 2.46 -19.79
N VAL A 454 13.11 3.60 -20.40
CA VAL A 454 13.62 4.76 -19.64
C VAL A 454 12.57 5.26 -18.65
N TYR A 455 11.30 5.32 -19.06
CA TYR A 455 10.18 5.68 -18.19
C TYR A 455 10.04 4.74 -16.99
N ARG A 456 10.14 3.42 -17.22
CA ARG A 456 10.08 2.41 -16.14
C ARG A 456 11.22 2.59 -15.15
N VAL A 457 12.44 2.78 -15.64
CA VAL A 457 13.62 3.01 -14.80
C VAL A 457 13.44 4.28 -13.97
N ALA A 458 13.08 5.40 -14.61
CA ALA A 458 12.86 6.67 -13.94
C ALA A 458 11.79 6.55 -12.84
N ARG A 459 10.64 5.95 -13.17
CA ARG A 459 9.54 5.72 -12.22
C ARG A 459 9.94 4.82 -11.05
N THR A 460 10.66 3.73 -11.31
CA THR A 460 11.15 2.83 -10.25
C THR A 460 12.10 3.57 -9.32
N LEU A 461 13.02 4.37 -9.85
CA LEU A 461 13.92 5.20 -9.04
C LEU A 461 13.16 6.28 -8.24
N THR A 462 12.19 6.96 -8.84
CA THR A 462 11.37 7.96 -8.13
C THR A 462 10.64 7.32 -6.94
N ALA A 463 9.97 6.18 -7.17
CA ALA A 463 9.29 5.44 -6.11
C ALA A 463 10.29 4.94 -5.05
N PHE A 464 11.43 4.41 -5.47
CA PHE A 464 12.47 3.92 -4.58
C PHE A 464 13.04 5.02 -3.67
N PHE A 465 13.42 6.18 -4.19
CA PHE A 465 13.95 7.26 -3.36
C PHE A 465 12.93 7.79 -2.36
N ALA A 466 11.66 7.92 -2.76
CA ALA A 466 10.58 8.27 -1.85
C ALA A 466 10.35 7.21 -0.77
N ALA A 467 10.41 5.92 -1.12
CA ALA A 467 10.29 4.82 -0.16
C ALA A 467 11.46 4.78 0.82
N GLN A 468 12.69 4.95 0.34
CA GLN A 468 13.89 4.99 1.20
C GLN A 468 13.84 6.14 2.19
N ALA A 469 13.43 7.33 1.74
CA ALA A 469 13.27 8.49 2.62
C ALA A 469 12.21 8.19 3.70
N GLY A 470 11.10 7.56 3.30
CA GLY A 470 10.05 7.16 4.22
C GLY A 470 10.49 6.13 5.25
N VAL A 471 11.18 5.09 4.81
CA VAL A 471 11.72 4.01 5.64
C VAL A 471 12.76 4.54 6.63
N LEU A 472 13.66 5.42 6.19
CA LEU A 472 14.67 6.01 7.07
C LEU A 472 14.01 6.86 8.17
N LEU A 473 13.02 7.69 7.83
CA LEU A 473 12.26 8.46 8.84
C LEU A 473 11.48 7.58 9.81
N MET A 474 10.83 6.51 9.32
CA MET A 474 10.07 5.59 10.18
C MET A 474 10.95 4.80 11.14
N SER A 475 12.16 4.42 10.71
CA SER A 475 13.09 3.63 11.52
C SER A 475 13.90 4.50 12.49
N ALA A 476 14.40 5.65 12.03
CA ALA A 476 15.20 6.55 12.88
C ALA A 476 14.32 7.42 13.80
N GLY A 477 13.17 7.90 13.33
CA GLY A 477 12.31 8.87 14.03
C GLY A 477 12.07 8.57 15.52
N PRO A 478 11.65 7.35 15.91
CA PRO A 478 11.42 7.03 17.32
C PRO A 478 12.67 7.14 18.20
N THR A 479 13.85 6.80 17.66
CA THR A 479 15.12 6.91 18.39
C THR A 479 15.58 8.36 18.54
N LEU A 480 15.29 9.20 17.53
CA LEU A 480 15.72 10.60 17.47
C LEU A 480 14.79 11.57 18.20
N GLY A 481 13.53 11.17 18.43
CA GLY A 481 12.53 11.93 19.19
C GLY A 481 12.63 11.78 20.71
N ARG A 482 13.63 11.06 21.22
CA ARG A 482 13.88 10.96 22.66
C ARG A 482 14.40 12.31 23.18
N PRO A 483 13.81 12.87 24.25
CA PRO A 483 14.31 14.10 24.84
C PRO A 483 15.76 13.88 25.31
N ALA A 484 16.63 14.83 24.99
CA ALA A 484 17.99 14.81 25.49
C ALA A 484 17.99 14.97 27.03
N ALA A 485 19.08 14.57 27.68
CA ALA A 485 19.24 14.76 29.13
C ALA A 485 19.09 16.24 29.55
N SER A 486 19.32 17.18 28.63
CA SER A 486 19.16 18.63 28.80
C SER A 486 17.71 19.14 28.69
N GLY A 487 16.72 18.26 28.54
CA GLY A 487 15.30 18.63 28.37
C GLY A 487 14.84 18.67 26.91
N PRO A 488 13.56 19.04 26.66
CA PRO A 488 12.98 19.01 25.33
C PRO A 488 13.61 20.05 24.41
N GLY A 489 14.17 19.59 23.30
CA GLY A 489 14.76 20.44 22.27
C GLY A 489 13.70 21.04 21.33
N PRO A 490 14.02 22.14 20.63
CA PRO A 490 13.09 22.79 19.68
C PRO A 490 12.67 21.89 18.50
N TRP A 491 13.41 20.81 18.25
CA TRP A 491 13.16 19.87 17.15
C TRP A 491 12.45 18.58 17.56
N ASP A 492 12.15 18.37 18.84
CA ASP A 492 11.58 17.11 19.33
C ASP A 492 10.19 16.84 18.72
N ALA A 493 9.37 17.89 18.57
CA ALA A 493 8.07 17.80 17.90
C ALA A 493 8.18 17.36 16.43
N VAL A 494 9.23 17.78 15.73
CA VAL A 494 9.49 17.38 14.33
C VAL A 494 9.83 15.89 14.26
N TRP A 495 10.67 15.41 15.17
CA TRP A 495 11.06 14.00 15.23
C TRP A 495 9.92 13.08 15.70
N GLN A 496 9.03 13.56 16.56
CA GLN A 496 7.79 12.86 16.89
C GLN A 496 6.87 12.68 15.65
N GLY A 497 6.83 13.69 14.76
CA GLY A 497 6.10 13.62 13.50
C GLY A 497 6.81 12.83 12.38
N ALA A 498 8.11 12.55 12.51
CA ALA A 498 8.93 11.96 11.46
C ALA A 498 8.39 10.60 10.97
N SER A 499 7.97 9.72 11.88
CA SER A 499 7.38 8.43 11.51
C SER A 499 6.10 8.57 10.69
N GLY A 500 5.27 9.57 11.02
CA GLY A 500 4.04 9.87 10.27
C GLY A 500 4.34 10.39 8.86
N LEU A 501 5.32 11.29 8.74
CA LEU A 501 5.81 11.75 7.43
C LEU A 501 6.42 10.60 6.62
N GLY A 502 7.18 9.72 7.28
CA GLY A 502 7.79 8.57 6.62
C GLY A 502 6.76 7.57 6.08
N ALA A 503 5.67 7.35 6.82
CA ALA A 503 4.54 6.57 6.34
C ALA A 503 3.87 7.21 5.11
N LEU A 504 3.70 8.53 5.10
CA LEU A 504 3.15 9.27 3.95
C LEU A 504 4.04 9.18 2.70
N LEU A 505 5.36 9.28 2.86
CA LEU A 505 6.33 9.12 1.78
C LEU A 505 6.32 7.70 1.21
N THR A 506 6.25 6.69 2.07
CA THR A 506 6.15 5.28 1.66
C THR A 506 4.84 5.02 0.92
N ALA A 507 3.71 5.59 1.38
CA ALA A 507 2.43 5.50 0.67
C ALA A 507 2.49 6.20 -0.71
N THR A 508 3.11 7.37 -0.77
CA THR A 508 3.35 8.11 -2.03
C THR A 508 4.21 7.29 -2.99
N ALA A 509 5.27 6.64 -2.51
CA ALA A 509 6.10 5.74 -3.28
C ALA A 509 5.30 4.59 -3.91
N VAL A 510 4.40 3.95 -3.14
CA VAL A 510 3.49 2.91 -3.65
C VAL A 510 2.56 3.47 -4.73
N LEU A 511 2.02 4.67 -4.54
CA LEU A 511 1.18 5.33 -5.54
C LEU A 511 1.96 5.60 -6.85
N ILE A 512 3.19 6.11 -6.76
CA ILE A 512 4.08 6.31 -7.91
C ILE A 512 4.38 4.97 -8.58
N ALA A 513 4.66 3.92 -7.79
CA ALA A 513 4.95 2.58 -8.30
C ALA A 513 3.75 1.92 -9.00
N VAL A 514 2.50 2.29 -8.67
CA VAL A 514 1.27 1.65 -9.22
C VAL A 514 0.51 2.52 -10.24
N ALA A 515 0.66 3.85 -10.24
CA ALA A 515 -0.05 4.76 -11.13
C ALA A 515 0.09 4.43 -12.65
N PRO A 516 -1.01 4.20 -13.40
CA PRO A 516 -0.91 3.84 -14.81
C PRO A 516 -0.38 5.00 -15.69
N VAL A 517 0.49 4.66 -16.66
CA VAL A 517 1.20 5.61 -17.54
C VAL A 517 0.25 6.45 -18.41
N SER A 518 -0.93 5.91 -18.72
CA SER A 518 -1.89 6.52 -19.65
C SER A 518 -2.58 7.79 -19.14
N VAL A 519 -2.42 8.13 -17.86
CA VAL A 519 -3.09 9.29 -17.24
C VAL A 519 -2.37 10.60 -17.52
N ILE A 520 -1.08 10.56 -17.84
CA ILE A 520 -0.22 11.75 -17.98
C ILE A 520 -0.02 12.14 -19.46
N ALA A 521 -0.09 11.18 -20.39
CA ALA A 521 0.27 11.40 -21.79
C ALA A 521 -0.83 12.02 -22.68
N ARG A 522 -2.06 12.20 -22.18
CA ARG A 522 -3.09 12.95 -22.94
C ARG A 522 -2.95 14.43 -22.64
N GLY A 523 -2.05 15.08 -23.36
CA GLY A 523 -1.96 16.53 -23.40
C GLY A 523 -3.19 17.15 -24.10
N PRO A 524 -3.44 18.45 -23.91
CA PRO A 524 -4.57 19.16 -24.49
C PRO A 524 -4.53 19.30 -26.04
N GLU A 525 -3.47 18.86 -26.72
CA GLU A 525 -3.28 19.12 -28.16
C GLU A 525 -4.29 18.42 -29.08
N ALA A 526 -5.06 17.44 -28.59
CA ALA A 526 -6.11 16.79 -29.38
C ALA A 526 -7.32 17.70 -29.70
N SER A 527 -7.41 18.89 -29.11
CA SER A 527 -8.51 19.84 -29.37
C SER A 527 -8.22 20.87 -30.47
N LEU A 528 -7.01 20.91 -31.05
CA LEU A 528 -6.63 21.94 -32.05
C LEU A 528 -6.65 21.48 -33.52
N SER A 529 -7.05 20.23 -33.83
CA SER A 529 -7.01 19.69 -35.20
C SER A 529 -8.38 19.38 -35.83
N LEU A 530 -9.49 19.73 -35.18
CA LEU A 530 -10.78 19.80 -35.87
C LEU A 530 -10.95 21.21 -36.45
N GLY A 531 -10.09 21.54 -37.42
CA GLY A 531 -10.43 22.60 -38.35
C GLY A 531 -11.80 22.26 -38.97
N PRO A 532 -12.75 23.20 -39.05
CA PRO A 532 -14.02 22.94 -39.69
C PRO A 532 -13.76 22.38 -41.09
N PRO A 533 -14.45 21.31 -41.53
CA PRO A 533 -14.32 20.84 -42.90
C PRO A 533 -14.58 22.04 -43.80
N SER A 534 -13.55 22.44 -44.55
CA SER A 534 -13.64 23.50 -45.54
C SER A 534 -14.78 23.14 -46.48
N ARG A 535 -15.92 23.83 -46.31
CA ARG A 535 -16.96 23.92 -47.32
C ARG A 535 -16.37 24.73 -48.47
N LEU A 536 -15.73 24.04 -49.40
CA LEU A 536 -15.60 24.42 -50.80
C LEU A 536 -16.29 23.26 -51.54
N GLY A 537 -17.38 23.42 -52.28
CA GLY A 537 -17.90 24.58 -52.98
C GLY A 537 -17.83 24.28 -54.49
N ALA A 538 -19.02 24.12 -55.10
CA ALA A 538 -19.34 23.95 -56.53
C ALA A 538 -19.06 22.57 -57.15
#